data_AF-A0A1C5A739-F1
#
_entry.id   AF-A0A1C5A739-F1
#
_cell.length_a   1.000
_cell.length_b   1.000
_cell.length_c   1.000
_cell.angle_alpha   90.00
_cell.angle_beta   90.00
_cell.angle_gamma   90.00
#
_symmetry.space_group_name_H-M   'P 1'
#
loop_
_entity.id
_entity.type
_entity.pdbx_description
1 polymer ?
#
loop_
_entity_poly.entity_id
_entity_poly.type
_entity_poly.pdbx_seq_one_letter_code
_entity_poly.pdbx_strand_id
1 'polypeptide(L)'
;MSFQAYLDAIEDKTGKTPRVLVDEARERGYDAADVKAGVIVGWLKDEYGLGRGHAMALVHVIRNGPKISAKHVGSTGSHRDDSDTLWLDGRAARASA
;
A
#
# COMPACT_ATOMS: atom_id res chain seq x y z
N MET A 1 -6.60 9.74 9.20
CA MET A 1 -5.79 8.53 8.96
C MET A 1 -4.86 8.78 7.79
N SER A 2 -3.58 8.46 7.98
CA SER A 2 -2.53 8.65 6.99
C SER A 2 -2.48 7.46 6.01
N PHE A 3 -1.76 7.59 4.90
CA PHE A 3 -1.57 6.50 3.94
C PHE A 3 -0.80 5.34 4.59
N GLN A 4 0.21 5.64 5.40
CA GLN A 4 0.96 4.64 6.15
C GLN A 4 0.07 3.82 7.08
N ALA A 5 -0.93 4.44 7.73
CA ALA A 5 -1.89 3.70 8.56
C ALA A 5 -2.70 2.66 7.76
N TYR A 6 -2.96 2.91 6.47
CA TYR A 6 -3.56 1.90 5.61
C TYR A 6 -2.61 0.74 5.33
N LEU A 7 -1.34 1.02 5.08
CA LEU A 7 -0.33 -0.02 4.85
C LEU A 7 -0.11 -0.89 6.08
N ASP A 8 -0.02 -0.26 7.24
CA ASP A 8 0.11 -0.94 8.53
C ASP A 8 -1.12 -1.84 8.81
N ALA A 9 -2.33 -1.37 8.45
CA ALA A 9 -3.55 -2.17 8.58
C ALA A 9 -3.66 -3.28 7.51
N ILE A 10 -3.02 -3.13 6.35
CA ILE A 10 -2.90 -4.20 5.34
C ILE A 10 -2.00 -5.30 5.89
N GLU A 11 -0.86 -4.95 6.48
CA GLU A 11 0.04 -5.92 7.12
C GLU A 11 -0.68 -6.72 8.20
N ASP A 12 -1.39 -6.04 9.10
CA ASP A 12 -2.16 -6.70 10.18
C ASP A 12 -3.22 -7.67 9.65
N LYS A 13 -3.82 -7.40 8.48
CA LYS A 13 -4.89 -8.23 7.89
C LYS A 13 -4.37 -9.38 7.05
N THR A 14 -3.30 -9.13 6.31
CA THR A 14 -2.76 -10.09 5.33
C THR A 14 -1.64 -10.96 5.92
N GLY A 15 -1.05 -10.52 7.04
CA GLY A 15 0.14 -11.14 7.62
C GLY A 15 1.41 -10.94 6.77
N LYS A 16 1.35 -10.08 5.74
CA LYS A 16 2.45 -9.82 4.81
C LYS A 16 2.78 -8.34 4.81
N THR A 17 4.07 -8.02 4.71
CA THR A 17 4.48 -6.61 4.57
C THR A 17 3.98 -6.06 3.24
N PRO A 18 3.73 -4.74 3.15
CA PRO A 18 3.34 -4.10 1.90
C PRO A 18 4.33 -4.37 0.76
N ARG A 19 5.63 -4.49 1.05
CA ARG A 19 6.68 -4.85 0.08
C ARG A 19 6.40 -6.19 -0.57
N VAL A 20 6.17 -7.23 0.24
CA VAL A 20 5.92 -8.59 -0.25
C VAL A 20 4.70 -8.60 -1.17
N LEU A 21 3.62 -7.92 -0.78
CA LEU A 21 2.41 -7.85 -1.62
C LEU A 21 2.66 -7.09 -2.94
N VAL A 22 3.50 -6.05 -2.94
CA VAL A 22 3.88 -5.33 -4.16
C VAL A 22 4.72 -6.23 -5.08
N ASP A 23 5.65 -6.99 -4.53
CA ASP A 23 6.50 -7.89 -5.30
C ASP A 23 5.68 -9.04 -5.90
N GLU A 24 4.75 -9.65 -5.15
CA GLU A 24 3.80 -10.63 -5.68
C GLU A 24 2.91 -10.06 -6.79
N ALA A 25 2.48 -8.81 -6.66
CA ALA A 25 1.69 -8.16 -7.71
C ALA A 25 2.51 -8.01 -9.00
N ARG A 26 3.80 -7.67 -8.89
CA ARG A 26 4.72 -7.57 -10.05
C ARG A 26 5.00 -8.92 -10.68
N GLU A 27 5.20 -9.96 -9.88
CA GLU A 27 5.35 -11.33 -10.38
C GLU A 27 4.13 -11.79 -11.20
N ARG A 28 2.95 -11.29 -10.86
CA ARG A 28 1.70 -11.51 -11.59
C ARG A 28 1.48 -10.56 -12.78
N GLY A 29 2.37 -9.59 -13.00
CA GLY A 29 2.25 -8.57 -14.02
C GLY A 29 1.18 -7.51 -13.75
N TYR A 30 0.75 -7.34 -12.49
CA TYR A 30 -0.31 -6.40 -12.11
C TYR A 30 0.13 -4.93 -12.06
N ASP A 31 1.42 -4.66 -12.20
CA ASP A 31 1.98 -3.32 -12.37
C ASP A 31 1.84 -2.79 -13.81
N ALA A 32 1.42 -3.65 -14.76
CA ALA A 32 1.17 -3.24 -16.14
C ALA A 32 0.01 -2.22 -16.25
N ALA A 33 0.15 -1.25 -17.15
CA ALA A 33 -0.77 -0.12 -17.28
C ALA A 33 -2.20 -0.51 -17.72
N ASP A 34 -2.33 -1.64 -18.42
CA ASP A 34 -3.58 -2.21 -18.93
C ASP A 34 -4.32 -3.07 -17.89
N VAL A 35 -3.65 -3.49 -16.82
CA VAL A 35 -4.29 -4.24 -15.73
C VAL A 35 -5.20 -3.32 -14.93
N LYS A 36 -6.50 -3.60 -14.95
CA LYS A 36 -7.50 -2.80 -14.22
C LYS A 36 -7.32 -2.96 -12.71
N ALA A 37 -7.47 -1.86 -11.97
CA ALA A 37 -7.43 -1.87 -10.50
C ALA A 37 -8.38 -2.91 -9.87
N GLY A 38 -9.54 -3.16 -10.49
CA GLY A 38 -10.47 -4.19 -10.03
C GLY A 38 -9.92 -5.61 -10.02
N VAL A 39 -8.96 -5.94 -10.91
CA VAL A 39 -8.28 -7.24 -10.93
C VAL A 39 -7.43 -7.41 -9.68
N ILE A 40 -6.63 -6.39 -9.35
CA ILE A 40 -5.76 -6.37 -8.17
C ILE A 40 -6.59 -6.40 -6.89
N VAL A 41 -7.68 -5.62 -6.83
CA VAL A 41 -8.61 -5.62 -5.69
C VAL A 41 -9.27 -6.98 -5.51
N GLY A 42 -9.67 -7.64 -6.61
CA GLY A 42 -10.22 -9.00 -6.59
C GLY A 42 -9.22 -9.99 -6.02
N TRP A 43 -8.00 -10.01 -6.55
CA TRP A 43 -6.91 -10.83 -6.05
C TRP A 43 -6.67 -10.64 -4.55
N LEU A 44 -6.53 -9.39 -4.08
CA LEU A 44 -6.27 -9.10 -2.67
C LEU A 44 -7.44 -9.51 -1.76
N LYS A 45 -8.67 -9.42 -2.27
CA LYS A 45 -9.85 -9.90 -1.55
C LYS A 45 -9.88 -11.42 -1.48
N ASP A 46 -9.63 -12.09 -2.58
CA ASP A 46 -9.79 -13.53 -2.71
C ASP A 46 -8.68 -14.30 -1.97
N GLU A 47 -7.44 -13.80 -2.00
CA GLU A 47 -6.31 -14.45 -1.33
C GLU A 47 -6.12 -13.99 0.13
N TYR A 48 -6.44 -12.74 0.45
CA TYR A 48 -6.13 -12.16 1.76
C TYR A 48 -7.34 -11.60 2.51
N GLY A 49 -8.56 -11.73 1.97
CA GLY A 49 -9.76 -11.14 2.57
C GLY A 49 -9.73 -9.62 2.63
N LEU A 50 -8.87 -8.96 1.83
CA LEU A 50 -8.64 -7.52 1.97
C LEU A 50 -9.81 -6.71 1.38
N GLY A 51 -10.41 -5.87 2.21
CA GLY A 51 -11.49 -4.97 1.79
C GLY A 51 -11.03 -3.90 0.80
N ARG A 52 -11.93 -3.47 -0.09
CA ARG A 52 -11.66 -2.51 -1.19
C ARG A 52 -10.91 -1.25 -0.76
N GLY A 53 -11.24 -0.67 0.39
CA GLY A 53 -10.59 0.55 0.87
C GLY A 53 -9.09 0.40 1.11
N HIS A 54 -8.67 -0.75 1.66
CA HIS A 54 -7.26 -1.05 1.90
C HIS A 54 -6.58 -1.52 0.61
N ALA A 55 -7.27 -2.34 -0.19
CA ALA A 55 -6.77 -2.80 -1.48
C ALA A 55 -6.41 -1.63 -2.42
N MET A 56 -7.19 -0.55 -2.43
CA MET A 56 -6.89 0.63 -3.25
C MET A 56 -5.60 1.36 -2.85
N ALA A 57 -5.22 1.34 -1.57
CA ALA A 57 -3.95 1.89 -1.13
C ALA A 57 -2.79 1.08 -1.74
N LEU A 58 -2.89 -0.26 -1.72
CA LEU A 58 -1.88 -1.12 -2.33
C LEU A 58 -1.83 -0.97 -3.86
N VAL A 59 -2.98 -0.86 -4.53
CA VAL A 59 -3.05 -0.57 -5.99
C VAL A 59 -2.28 0.69 -6.35
N HIS A 60 -2.38 1.74 -5.53
CA HIS A 60 -1.61 2.96 -5.76
C HIS A 60 -0.10 2.69 -5.66
N VAL A 61 0.35 1.95 -4.64
CA VAL A 61 1.77 1.62 -4.44
C VAL A 61 2.30 0.71 -5.56
N ILE A 62 1.54 -0.28 -6.00
CA ILE A 62 1.92 -1.19 -7.09
C ILE A 62 2.19 -0.39 -8.38
N ARG A 63 1.34 0.60 -8.68
CA ARG A 63 1.41 1.37 -9.93
C ARG A 63 2.39 2.53 -9.90
N ASN A 64 2.43 3.26 -8.78
CA ASN A 64 3.18 4.52 -8.68
C ASN A 64 4.45 4.38 -7.83
N GLY A 65 4.66 3.22 -7.21
CA GLY A 65 5.71 2.99 -6.25
C GLY A 65 5.40 3.55 -4.86
N PRO A 66 6.37 3.51 -3.93
CA PRO A 66 6.20 3.97 -2.54
C PRO A 66 6.12 5.50 -2.40
N LYS A 67 6.26 6.26 -3.50
CA LYS A 67 6.24 7.72 -3.45
C LYS A 67 4.79 8.21 -3.45
N ILE A 68 4.42 8.94 -2.41
CA ILE A 68 3.16 9.70 -2.38
C ILE A 68 3.42 11.14 -2.81
N SER A 69 2.44 11.76 -3.47
CA SER A 69 2.55 13.16 -3.85
C SER A 69 2.75 14.03 -2.62
N ALA A 70 3.65 15.03 -2.70
CA ALA A 70 3.91 16.01 -1.65
C ALA A 70 2.66 16.74 -1.12
N LYS A 71 1.52 16.66 -1.80
CA LYS A 71 0.22 17.15 -1.30
C LYS A 71 -0.32 16.35 -0.09
N HIS A 72 0.17 15.14 0.13
CA HIS A 72 -0.17 14.28 1.29
C HIS A 72 0.85 14.41 2.43
N VAL A 73 1.86 15.27 2.25
CA VAL A 73 3.02 15.45 3.13
C VAL A 73 3.05 16.92 3.53
N GLY A 74 3.16 17.24 4.82
CA GLY A 74 3.48 18.63 5.20
C GLY A 74 2.38 19.74 5.20
N SER A 75 1.10 19.51 4.88
CA SER A 75 0.02 20.54 5.05
C SER A 75 -0.90 20.42 6.31
N THR A 76 -0.88 21.39 7.24
CA THR A 76 -1.64 21.61 8.52
C THR A 76 -3.00 20.89 8.80
N GLY A 77 -3.13 19.57 8.61
CA GLY A 77 -4.35 18.81 8.91
C GLY A 77 -4.10 17.39 9.45
N SER A 78 -5.07 16.85 10.20
CA SER A 78 -5.03 15.59 10.98
C SER A 78 -4.92 14.28 10.17
N HIS A 79 -4.63 14.37 8.87
CA HIS A 79 -4.55 13.25 7.92
C HIS A 79 -3.25 13.32 7.12
N ARG A 80 -2.09 13.22 7.79
CA ARG A 80 -0.80 13.32 7.12
C ARG A 80 0.15 12.19 7.49
N ASP A 81 1.00 11.86 6.52
CA ASP A 81 2.15 10.99 6.66
C ASP A 81 3.40 11.84 6.97
N ASP A 82 4.31 11.29 7.78
CA ASP A 82 5.54 11.96 8.24
C ASP A 82 6.58 12.12 7.12
N SER A 83 6.42 11.37 6.02
CA SER A 83 7.36 11.31 4.89
C SER A 83 6.61 11.19 3.56
N ASP A 84 7.22 11.67 2.47
CA ASP A 84 6.75 11.47 1.10
C ASP A 84 7.02 10.07 0.54
N THR A 85 7.76 9.28 1.31
CA THR A 85 8.14 7.91 0.99
C THR A 85 7.50 6.98 2.00
N LEU A 86 6.61 6.11 1.51
CA LEU A 86 5.92 5.10 2.29
C LEU A 86 6.87 4.00 2.73
N TRP A 87 6.73 3.56 3.98
CA TRP A 87 7.47 2.42 4.51
C TRP A 87 6.76 1.13 4.11
N LEU A 88 7.40 0.36 3.22
CA LEU A 88 6.83 -0.90 2.72
C LEU A 88 7.36 -2.14 3.43
N ASP A 89 8.47 -2.02 4.18
CA ASP A 89 9.19 -3.16 4.75
C ASP A 89 8.60 -3.64 6.08
N GLY A 90 7.38 -3.18 6.40
CA GLY A 90 6.59 -3.58 7.55
C GLY A 90 6.82 -2.75 8.80
N ARG A 91 5.82 -2.73 9.70
CA ARG A 91 5.81 -1.88 10.90
C ARG A 91 7.00 -2.15 11.82
N ALA A 92 7.41 -3.41 11.94
CA ALA A 92 8.52 -3.83 12.80
C ALA A 92 9.86 -3.21 12.39
N ALA A 93 10.13 -3.09 11.09
CA ALA A 93 11.38 -2.54 10.58
C ALA A 93 11.47 -1.01 10.74
N ARG A 94 10.33 -0.31 10.80
CA ARG A 94 10.26 1.15 10.97
C ARG A 94 10.62 1.60 12.40
N ALA A 95 10.34 0.78 13.41
CA ALA A 95 10.62 1.11 14.82
C ALA A 95 12.12 1.11 15.17
N SER A 96 12.99 0.75 14.22
CA SER A 96 14.44 0.65 14.39
C SER A 96 15.24 1.76 13.68
N ALA A 97 14.55 2.74 13.08
CA ALA A 97 15.14 3.84 12.33
C ALA A 97 15.10 5.18 13.08
#